data_AF-A0A944II59-F1
#
_entry.id   AF-A0A944II59-F1
#
_cell.length_a   1.000
_cell.length_b   1.000
_cell.length_c   1.000
_cell.angle_alpha   90.00
_cell.angle_beta   90.00
_cell.angle_gamma   90.00
#
_symmetry.space_group_name_H-M   'P 1'
#
loop_
_entity.id
_entity.type
_entity.pdbx_description
1 polymer ?
#
loop_
_entity_poly.entity_id
_entity_poly.type
_entity_poly.pdbx_seq_one_letter_code
_entity_poly.pdbx_strand_id
1 'polypeptide(L)'
;MTMQIDGDSYEISPEAWEIFDGWRDKAYRVAWVVEAIEFAVRKQVEADLKAKAAKDWPGIGDFLADILYVVRGGPENSSSTPSTHL
;
A
#
# COMPACT_ATOMS: atom_id res chain seq x y z
N MET A 1 -16.41 16.00 10.76
CA MET A 1 -15.66 17.26 10.55
C MET A 1 -15.20 17.29 9.11
N THR A 2 -15.16 18.44 8.44
CA THR A 2 -14.86 18.51 7.00
C THR A 2 -13.44 19.01 6.76
N MET A 3 -12.64 18.24 6.02
CA MET A 3 -11.27 18.59 5.64
C MET A 3 -11.20 18.88 4.15
N GLN A 4 -10.39 19.86 3.76
CA GLN A 4 -10.12 20.20 2.37
C GLN A 4 -8.76 19.61 1.98
N ILE A 5 -8.73 18.76 0.95
CA ILE A 5 -7.50 18.17 0.40
C ILE A 5 -7.54 18.38 -1.11
N ASP A 6 -6.56 19.09 -1.66
CA ASP A 6 -6.43 19.37 -3.10
C ASP A 6 -7.69 19.97 -3.76
N GLY A 7 -8.47 20.73 -2.99
CA GLY A 7 -9.71 21.37 -3.45
C GLY A 7 -10.97 20.53 -3.28
N ASP A 8 -10.83 19.28 -2.83
CA ASP A 8 -11.94 18.38 -2.54
C ASP A 8 -12.26 18.34 -1.04
N SER A 9 -13.56 18.20 -0.76
CA SER A 9 -14.11 18.21 0.60
C SER A 9 -14.39 16.80 1.08
N TYR A 10 -13.73 16.39 2.15
CA TYR A 10 -13.88 15.06 2.74
C TYR A 10 -14.50 15.17 4.13
N GLU A 11 -15.58 14.41 4.37
CA GLU A 11 -16.12 14.22 5.71
C GLU A 11 -15.30 13.16 6.45
N ILE A 12 -14.67 13.60 7.54
CA ILE A 12 -13.84 12.77 8.40
C ILE A 12 -14.56 12.59 9.74
N SER A 13 -14.63 11.35 10.24
CA SER A 13 -15.21 11.07 11.55
C SER A 13 -14.34 11.67 12.66
N PRO A 14 -14.92 11.98 13.84
CA PRO A 14 -14.14 12.47 14.99
C PRO A 14 -12.96 11.56 15.36
N GLU A 15 -13.12 10.23 15.31
CA GLU A 15 -12.03 9.30 15.64
C GLU A 15 -10.87 9.37 14.64
N ALA A 16 -11.18 9.49 13.34
CA ALA A 16 -10.16 9.63 12.31
C ALA A 16 -9.41 10.99 12.40
N TRP A 17 -10.09 12.02 12.90
CA TRP A 17 -9.47 13.32 13.15
C TRP A 17 -8.46 13.29 14.31
N GLU A 18 -8.76 12.58 15.41
CA GLU A 18 -7.81 12.44 16.54
C GLU A 18 -6.52 11.71 16.12
N ILE A 19 -6.63 10.70 15.25
CA ILE A 19 -5.47 10.00 14.69
C ILE A 19 -4.65 10.93 13.79
N PHE A 20 -5.33 11.73 12.95
CA PHE A 20 -4.67 12.70 12.08
C PHE A 20 -3.99 13.84 12.87
N ASP A 21 -4.65 14.38 13.89
CA ASP A 21 -4.11 15.46 14.73
C ASP A 21 -2.89 14.98 15.53
N GLY A 22 -2.94 13.75 16.05
CA GLY A 22 -1.79 13.09 16.68
C GLY A 22 -0.62 12.80 15.72
N TRP A 23 -0.88 12.72 14.42
CA TRP A 23 0.13 12.59 13.36
C TRP A 23 0.68 13.95 12.91
N ARG A 24 -0.18 14.98 12.83
CA ARG A 24 0.17 16.35 12.40
C ARG A 24 1.23 16.98 13.31
N ASP A 25 1.11 16.81 14.62
CA ASP A 25 2.07 17.37 15.59
C ASP A 25 3.38 16.56 15.66
N LYS A 26 3.43 15.36 15.06
CA LYS A 26 4.62 14.51 14.99
C LYS A 26 5.28 14.58 13.61
N ALA A 27 5.52 15.80 13.12
CA ALA A 27 6.25 16.13 11.89
C ALA A 27 7.71 15.62 11.82
N TYR A 28 8.06 14.57 12.55
CA TYR A 28 9.23 13.76 12.26
C TYR A 28 8.83 12.64 11.30
N ARG A 29 9.17 12.84 10.02
CA ARG A 29 9.39 11.72 9.08
C ARG A 29 10.60 10.92 9.58
N VAL A 30 10.44 10.18 10.67
CA VAL A 30 11.49 9.27 11.10
C VAL A 30 11.48 8.12 10.11
N ALA A 31 12.52 8.03 9.28
CA ALA A 31 12.60 7.09 8.16
C ALA A 31 12.20 5.66 8.55
N TRP A 32 12.61 5.21 9.74
CA TRP A 32 12.27 3.87 10.24
C TRP A 32 10.76 3.65 10.48
N VAL A 33 9.99 4.68 10.85
CA VAL A 33 8.53 4.58 11.05
C VAL A 33 7.83 4.47 9.70
N VAL A 34 8.26 5.27 8.71
CA VAL A 34 7.73 5.21 7.35
C VAL A 34 8.03 3.84 6.73
N GLU A 35 9.26 3.35 6.87
CA GLU A 35 9.67 2.01 6.43
C GLU A 35 8.83 0.91 7.09
N ALA A 36 8.56 1.01 8.40
CA ALA A 36 7.73 0.05 9.12
C ALA A 36 6.28 0.03 8.62
N ILE A 37 5.69 1.21 8.35
CA ILE A 37 4.34 1.34 7.80
C ILE A 37 4.30 0.76 6.38
N GLU A 38 5.24 1.13 5.51
CA GLU A 38 5.31 0.61 4.15
C GLU A 38 5.44 -0.91 4.13
N PHE A 39 6.29 -1.47 5.00
CA PHE A 39 6.45 -2.91 5.13
C PHE A 39 5.15 -3.60 5.56
N ALA A 40 4.44 -3.03 6.54
CA ALA A 40 3.16 -3.55 7.01
C ALA A 40 2.10 -3.52 5.91
N VAL A 41 2.02 -2.42 5.15
CA VAL A 41 1.09 -2.28 4.01
C VAL A 41 1.40 -3.30 2.92
N ARG A 42 2.68 -3.49 2.54
CA ARG A 42 3.07 -4.48 1.52
C ARG A 42 2.68 -5.91 1.93
N LYS A 43 2.84 -6.26 3.21
CA LYS A 43 2.41 -7.58 3.73
C LYS A 43 0.90 -7.78 3.61
N GLN A 44 0.11 -6.76 3.97
CA GLN A 44 -1.34 -6.82 3.85
C GLN A 44 -1.77 -7.01 2.39
N VAL A 45 -1.20 -6.21 1.47
CA VAL A 45 -1.49 -6.30 0.04
C VAL A 45 -1.14 -7.67 -0.54
N GLU A 46 -0.01 -8.27 -0.15
CA GLU A 46 0.35 -9.63 -0.56
C GLU A 46 -0.69 -10.67 -0.10
N ALA A 47 -1.16 -10.57 1.14
CA ALA A 47 -2.16 -11.50 1.67
C ALA A 47 -3.50 -11.37 0.91
N ASP A 48 -3.93 -10.13 0.67
CA ASP A 48 -5.19 -9.84 -0.04
C ASP A 48 -5.13 -10.30 -1.50
N LEU A 49 -3.99 -10.12 -2.18
CA LEU A 49 -3.78 -10.60 -3.54
C LEU A 49 -3.84 -12.12 -3.62
N LYS A 50 -3.22 -12.83 -2.68
CA LYS A 50 -3.30 -14.31 -2.62
C LYS A 50 -4.72 -14.79 -2.39
N ALA A 51 -5.44 -14.17 -1.43
CA ALA A 51 -6.83 -14.52 -1.14
C ALA A 51 -7.73 -14.27 -2.34
N LYS A 52 -7.57 -13.12 -3.01
CA LYS A 52 -8.32 -12.76 -4.22
C LYS A 52 -8.00 -13.72 -5.37
N ALA A 53 -6.74 -14.02 -5.61
CA ALA A 53 -6.33 -14.94 -6.67
C ALA A 53 -6.92 -16.34 -6.47
N ALA A 54 -6.89 -16.86 -5.25
CA ALA A 54 -7.46 -18.17 -4.92
C ALA A 54 -8.98 -18.24 -5.18
N LYS A 55 -9.68 -17.11 -5.01
CA LYS A 55 -11.14 -17.03 -5.16
C LYS A 55 -11.58 -16.70 -6.58
N ASP A 56 -10.97 -15.68 -7.18
CA ASP A 56 -11.48 -15.02 -8.38
C ASP A 56 -10.65 -15.35 -9.63
N TRP A 57 -9.38 -15.78 -9.47
CA TRP A 57 -8.44 -15.98 -10.59
C TRP A 57 -7.79 -17.37 -10.60
N PRO A 58 -8.58 -18.46 -10.67
CA PRO A 58 -8.02 -19.80 -10.79
C PRO A 58 -7.15 -19.89 -12.06
N GLY A 59 -5.85 -20.11 -11.87
CA GLY A 59 -4.87 -20.21 -12.97
C GLY A 59 -3.92 -19.01 -13.13
N ILE A 60 -4.03 -17.96 -12.31
CA ILE A 60 -3.12 -16.80 -12.39
C ILE A 60 -1.65 -17.12 -12.06
N GLY A 61 -1.39 -18.26 -11.39
CA GLY A 61 -0.09 -18.93 -11.29
C GLY A 61 1.14 -18.02 -11.26
N ASP A 62 1.98 -18.15 -12.28
CA ASP A 62 3.26 -17.45 -12.40
C ASP A 62 3.10 -15.92 -12.47
N PHE A 63 2.03 -15.42 -13.09
CA PHE A 63 1.76 -13.99 -13.17
C PHE A 63 1.47 -13.39 -11.78
N LEU A 64 0.83 -14.14 -10.88
CA LEU A 64 0.68 -13.71 -9.48
C LEU A 64 2.04 -13.63 -8.77
N ALA A 65 2.97 -14.54 -9.07
CA ALA A 65 4.31 -14.49 -8.48
C ALA A 65 5.07 -13.22 -8.89
N ASP A 66 4.95 -12.79 -10.15
CA ASP A 66 5.52 -11.54 -10.66
C ASP A 66 4.91 -10.31 -9.97
N ILE A 67 3.58 -10.27 -9.82
CA ILE A 67 2.90 -9.19 -9.11
C ILE A 67 3.39 -9.10 -7.66
N LEU A 68 3.46 -10.24 -6.96
CA LEU A 68 3.93 -10.29 -5.58
C LEU A 68 5.40 -9.88 -5.44
N TYR A 69 6.24 -10.19 -6.44
CA TYR A 69 7.63 -9.75 -6.48
C TYR A 69 7.75 -8.23 -6.53
N VAL A 70 6.96 -7.57 -7.38
CA VAL A 70 6.91 -6.10 -7.47
C VAL A 70 6.39 -5.49 -6.16
N VAL A 71 5.30 -6.04 -5.60
CA VAL A 71 4.72 -5.56 -4.33
C VAL A 71 5.72 -5.63 -3.17
N ARG A 72 6.51 -6.70 -3.07
CA ARG A 72 7.53 -6.84 -2.02
C ARG A 72 8.66 -5.82 -2.19
N GLY A 73 9.12 -5.62 -3.41
CA GLY A 73 10.21 -4.71 -3.73
C GLY A 73 9.87 -3.23 -3.57
N GLY A 74 8.61 -2.86 -3.78
CA GLY A 74 8.19 -1.46 -3.78
C GLY A 74 8.70 -0.70 -5.02
N PRO A 75 8.79 0.64 -4.96
CA PRO A 75 9.04 1.47 -6.15
C PRO A 75 10.39 1.20 -6.84
N GLU A 76 11.39 0.72 -6.11
CA GLU A 76 12.71 0.40 -6.68
C GLU A 76 12.66 -0.79 -7.65
N ASN A 77 11.83 -1.81 -7.36
CA ASN A 77 11.63 -2.95 -8.25
C ASN A 77 10.73 -2.64 -9.47
N SER A 78 10.02 -1.51 -9.46
CA SER A 78 9.13 -1.12 -10.57
C SER A 78 9.90 -0.64 -11.81
N SER A 79 11.18 -0.28 -11.66
CA SER A 79 12.08 0.07 -12.76
C SER A 79 12.71 -1.15 -13.45
N SER A 80 12.62 -2.32 -12.81
CA SER A 80 13.12 -3.60 -13.29
C SER A 80 11.96 -4.36 -13.92
N THR A 81 11.56 -3.96 -15.13
CA THR A 81 10.60 -4.69 -15.96
C THR A 81 10.91 -6.20 -15.92
N PRO A 82 9.94 -7.08 -15.65
CA PRO A 82 10.15 -8.53 -15.79
C PRO A 82 10.57 -8.78 -17.23
N SER A 83 11.70 -9.49 -17.42
CA SER A 83 12.11 -9.91 -18.75
C SER A 83 10.98 -10.73 -19.35
N THR A 84 10.37 -10.19 -20.39
CA THR A 84 9.34 -10.87 -21.18
C THR A 84 9.98 -12.12 -21.77
N HIS A 85 9.67 -13.29 -21.21
CA HIS A 85 9.87 -14.55 -21.92
C HIS A 85 8.71 -14.70 -22.90
N LEU A 86 8.95 -14.26 -24.14
CA LEU A 86 8.25 -14.73 -25.34
C LEU A 86 8.67 -16.18 -25.64
#